data_AF-A0A356V6H6-F1
#
_entry.id   AF-A0A356V6H6-F1
#
_cell.length_a   1.000
_cell.length_b   1.000
_cell.length_c   1.000
_cell.angle_alpha   90.00
_cell.angle_beta   90.00
_cell.angle_gamma   90.00
#
_symmetry.space_group_name_H-M   'P 1'
#
loop_
_entity.id
_entity.type
_entity.pdbx_description
1 polymer ?
#
loop_
_entity_poly.entity_id
_entity_poly.type
_entity_poly.pdbx_seq_one_letter_code
_entity_poly.pdbx_strand_id
1 'polypeptide(L)'
;QPVISGSGVFTPSEIITNAELVAAFNAHVDLFNAQNKQAIAAGEVEEKAYSSVEFIVAASGIKQRFVMDKAGILNPEVMHPLLRQRRDEEPSIMAEMAVDSCLKALKKAGKTAADVDAVIVAASNMERAYPAMAIEVQDLLGVQGFGFDLNVACSSATFGIQAAADMVRTGSARAILVVNPEITSGHLEWTDRDCHFIFGDVSTAVLIERKADVTGAHFEIVSTRCLTKFSNNIRNNNGFLRRSRPDGTAPRRDMQFMQNGRKVFKEVLPLVVNHMLGHLDDEDITPENLRRMWLHQANKAMNDFIGKKVLGRKPAASEQPNILQDYANTSSAGSIIAFSKFSDDFKAGDIGMICSFGAGYSVGSVILRKC
;
A
#
# COMPACT_ATOMS: atom_id res chain seq x y z
N GLN A 1 22.62 -8.49 -12.67
CA GLN A 1 21.61 -7.42 -12.78
C GLN A 1 20.24 -7.97 -12.38
N PRO A 2 19.56 -7.39 -11.38
CA PRO A 2 18.18 -7.74 -11.04
C PRO A 2 17.17 -7.05 -11.97
N VAL A 3 16.04 -7.71 -12.24
CA VAL A 3 14.96 -7.21 -13.09
C VAL A 3 13.60 -7.54 -12.47
N ILE A 4 12.57 -6.76 -12.79
CA ILE A 4 11.17 -7.13 -12.57
C ILE A 4 10.64 -7.77 -13.85
N SER A 5 10.34 -9.07 -13.80
CA SER A 5 9.86 -9.86 -14.95
C SER A 5 8.35 -10.12 -14.93
N GLY A 6 7.72 -10.05 -13.75
CA GLY A 6 6.30 -10.30 -13.58
C GLY A 6 5.68 -9.40 -12.52
N SER A 7 4.40 -9.09 -12.70
CA SER A 7 3.58 -8.37 -11.72
C SER A 7 2.18 -8.97 -11.67
N GLY A 8 1.57 -8.95 -10.48
CA GLY A 8 0.25 -9.48 -10.24
C GLY A 8 -0.55 -8.63 -9.27
N VAL A 9 -1.88 -8.61 -9.46
CA VAL A 9 -2.81 -7.86 -8.61
C VAL A 9 -4.01 -8.77 -8.28
N PHE A 10 -4.19 -9.01 -6.98
CA PHE A 10 -5.45 -9.47 -6.41
C PHE A 10 -6.32 -8.25 -6.09
N THR A 11 -7.61 -8.31 -6.38
CA THR A 11 -8.57 -7.26 -6.00
C THR A 11 -9.79 -7.95 -5.40
N PRO A 12 -10.19 -7.60 -4.16
CA PRO A 12 -11.41 -8.13 -3.55
C PRO A 12 -12.63 -7.90 -4.43
N SER A 13 -13.64 -8.76 -4.31
CA SER A 13 -14.87 -8.66 -5.13
C SER A 13 -15.82 -7.55 -4.67
N GLU A 14 -15.78 -7.20 -3.39
CA GLU A 14 -16.72 -6.23 -2.82
C GLU A 14 -16.20 -4.80 -2.93
N ILE A 15 -17.10 -3.89 -3.29
CA ILE A 15 -16.81 -2.47 -3.51
C ILE A 15 -17.69 -1.64 -2.58
N ILE A 16 -17.09 -0.66 -1.91
CA ILE A 16 -17.81 0.40 -1.20
C ILE A 16 -17.64 1.71 -1.97
N THR A 17 -18.73 2.28 -2.47
CA THR A 17 -18.73 3.63 -3.04
C THR A 17 -18.67 4.70 -1.93
N ASN A 18 -18.25 5.92 -2.26
CA ASN A 18 -18.32 7.02 -1.29
C ASN A 18 -19.75 7.26 -0.77
N ALA A 19 -20.78 7.07 -1.62
CA ALA A 19 -22.16 7.28 -1.23
C ALA A 19 -22.59 6.27 -0.14
N GLU A 20 -22.28 4.99 -0.33
CA GLU A 20 -22.55 3.95 0.67
C GLU A 20 -21.80 4.21 1.98
N LEU A 21 -20.51 4.53 1.88
CA LEU A 21 -19.67 4.81 3.05
C LEU A 21 -20.19 6.01 3.86
N VAL A 22 -20.54 7.10 3.17
CA VAL A 22 -21.07 8.31 3.80
C VAL A 22 -22.43 8.05 4.45
N ALA A 23 -23.29 7.26 3.82
CA ALA A 23 -24.57 6.88 4.40
C ALA A 23 -24.39 6.11 5.72
N ALA A 24 -23.52 5.10 5.74
CA ALA A 24 -23.21 4.34 6.96
C ALA A 24 -22.54 5.21 8.03
N PHE A 25 -21.56 6.04 7.65
CA PHE A 25 -20.87 6.94 8.56
C PHE A 25 -21.82 7.95 9.21
N ASN A 26 -22.71 8.57 8.43
CA ASN A 26 -23.65 9.56 8.96
C ASN A 26 -24.72 8.91 9.84
N ALA A 27 -25.18 7.69 9.51
CA ALA A 27 -26.05 6.92 10.39
C ALA A 27 -25.35 6.56 11.72
N HIS A 28 -24.05 6.22 11.69
CA HIS A 28 -23.26 6.04 12.91
C HIS A 28 -23.16 7.33 13.73
N VAL A 29 -22.94 8.48 13.08
CA VAL A 29 -22.91 9.79 13.74
C VAL A 29 -24.25 10.10 14.41
N ASP A 30 -25.37 9.82 13.76
CA ASP A 30 -26.71 9.98 14.35
C ASP A 30 -26.89 9.15 15.61
N LEU A 31 -26.53 7.86 15.54
CA LEU A 31 -26.59 6.95 16.70
C LEU A 31 -25.71 7.45 17.84
N PHE A 32 -24.46 7.82 17.55
CA PHE A 32 -23.51 8.32 18.55
C PHE A 32 -23.99 9.60 19.20
N ASN A 33 -24.40 10.61 18.43
CA ASN A 33 -24.83 11.90 18.95
C ASN A 33 -26.13 11.77 19.74
N ALA A 34 -27.05 10.89 19.33
CA ALA A 34 -28.27 10.61 20.08
C ALA A 34 -27.97 9.94 21.44
N GLN A 35 -27.10 8.92 21.45
CA GLN A 35 -26.70 8.21 22.67
C GLN A 35 -25.93 9.11 23.65
N ASN A 36 -25.12 10.04 23.14
CA ASN A 36 -24.28 10.92 23.95
C ASN A 36 -24.87 12.32 24.16
N LYS A 37 -26.16 12.53 23.85
CA LYS A 37 -26.78 13.87 23.85
C LYS A 37 -26.55 14.67 25.14
N GLN A 38 -26.66 14.01 26.31
CA GLN A 38 -26.46 14.67 27.60
C GLN A 38 -24.98 15.01 27.85
N ALA A 39 -24.07 14.08 27.56
CA ALA A 39 -22.62 14.28 27.71
C ALA A 39 -22.09 15.36 26.75
N ILE A 40 -22.63 15.44 25.52
CA ILE A 40 -22.35 16.50 24.56
C ILE A 40 -22.81 17.86 25.09
N ALA A 41 -24.05 17.94 25.62
CA ALA A 41 -24.56 19.18 26.22
C ALA A 41 -23.75 19.63 27.46
N ALA A 42 -23.16 18.69 28.19
CA ALA A 42 -22.28 18.93 29.32
C ALA A 42 -20.82 19.27 28.92
N GLY A 43 -20.45 19.13 27.65
CA GLY A 43 -19.09 19.36 27.16
C GLY A 43 -18.10 18.23 27.50
N GLU A 44 -18.58 17.07 27.92
CA GLU A 44 -17.77 15.90 28.29
C GLU A 44 -17.34 15.09 27.05
N VAL A 45 -18.16 15.14 25.99
CA VAL A 45 -17.95 14.43 24.72
C VAL A 45 -18.13 15.42 23.57
N GLU A 46 -17.22 15.40 22.59
CA GLU A 46 -17.37 16.19 21.38
C GLU A 46 -18.47 15.61 20.48
N GLU A 47 -19.33 16.47 19.95
CA GLU A 47 -20.32 16.10 18.94
C GLU A 47 -19.63 15.64 17.65
N LYS A 48 -20.02 14.48 17.12
CA LYS A 48 -19.48 13.99 15.85
C LYS A 48 -20.09 14.76 14.68
N ALA A 49 -19.24 15.19 13.76
CA ALA A 49 -19.65 15.86 12.53
C ALA A 49 -19.90 14.86 11.39
N TYR A 50 -20.88 15.15 10.53
CA TYR A 50 -21.14 14.35 9.32
C TYR A 50 -20.04 14.44 8.27
N SER A 51 -19.91 13.38 7.48
CA SER A 51 -19.11 13.34 6.26
C SER A 51 -19.97 13.61 5.02
N SER A 52 -19.34 13.89 3.88
CA SER A 52 -20.01 13.97 2.58
C SER A 52 -19.16 13.40 1.46
N VAL A 53 -19.79 13.05 0.33
CA VAL A 53 -19.09 12.52 -0.86
C VAL A 53 -18.16 13.59 -1.44
N GLU A 54 -18.64 14.84 -1.49
CA GLU A 54 -17.91 16.00 -1.99
C GLU A 54 -16.65 16.25 -1.15
N PHE A 55 -16.76 16.13 0.17
CA PHE A 55 -15.61 16.24 1.08
C PHE A 55 -14.55 15.20 0.74
N ILE A 56 -14.93 13.92 0.61
CA ILE A 56 -13.99 12.83 0.32
C ILE A 56 -13.27 13.07 -1.01
N VAL A 57 -14.04 13.38 -2.06
CA VAL A 57 -13.48 13.62 -3.41
C VAL A 57 -12.56 14.84 -3.42
N ALA A 58 -12.95 15.94 -2.78
CA ALA A 58 -12.14 17.15 -2.70
C ALA A 58 -10.85 16.93 -1.88
N ALA A 59 -10.92 16.16 -0.79
CA ALA A 59 -9.79 15.92 0.10
C ALA A 59 -8.74 14.97 -0.52
N SER A 60 -9.14 14.05 -1.41
CA SER A 60 -8.29 12.93 -1.83
C SER A 60 -8.33 12.56 -3.31
N GLY A 61 -9.46 12.77 -3.99
CA GLY A 61 -9.76 12.22 -5.31
C GLY A 61 -10.30 10.78 -5.31
N ILE A 62 -10.50 10.17 -4.13
CA ILE A 62 -11.04 8.82 -3.96
C ILE A 62 -12.54 8.80 -4.28
N LYS A 63 -13.02 7.77 -4.98
CA LYS A 63 -14.46 7.60 -5.33
C LYS A 63 -15.05 6.31 -4.79
N GLN A 64 -14.25 5.26 -4.71
CA GLN A 64 -14.61 3.94 -4.20
C GLN A 64 -13.38 3.22 -3.65
N ARG A 65 -13.61 2.10 -2.98
CA ARG A 65 -12.57 1.17 -2.54
C ARG A 65 -13.07 -0.27 -2.58
N PHE A 66 -12.13 -1.18 -2.75
CA PHE A 66 -12.36 -2.60 -2.55
C PHE A 66 -12.15 -2.95 -1.08
N VAL A 67 -12.94 -3.90 -0.56
CA VAL A 67 -12.86 -4.36 0.84
C VAL A 67 -13.03 -5.87 0.93
N MET A 68 -12.48 -6.48 1.97
CA MET A 68 -12.67 -7.90 2.25
C MET A 68 -14.04 -8.24 2.87
N ASP A 69 -14.66 -7.29 3.57
CA ASP A 69 -16.02 -7.42 4.11
C ASP A 69 -16.74 -6.07 4.07
N LYS A 70 -17.79 -5.97 3.26
CA LYS A 70 -18.63 -4.79 3.09
C LYS A 70 -19.72 -4.70 4.14
N ALA A 71 -20.26 -5.84 4.57
CA ALA A 71 -21.43 -5.89 5.44
C ALA A 71 -21.14 -5.31 6.84
N GLY A 72 -20.00 -5.66 7.44
CA GLY A 72 -19.58 -5.11 8.72
C GLY A 72 -19.22 -3.63 8.66
N ILE A 73 -18.48 -3.22 7.61
CA ILE A 73 -18.07 -1.82 7.44
C ILE A 73 -19.28 -0.90 7.27
N LEU A 74 -20.29 -1.31 6.49
CA LEU A 74 -21.48 -0.49 6.21
C LEU A 74 -22.57 -0.57 7.28
N ASN A 75 -22.39 -1.40 8.31
CA ASN A 75 -23.33 -1.44 9.44
C ASN A 75 -22.95 -0.32 10.44
N PRO A 76 -23.83 0.68 10.67
CA PRO A 76 -23.54 1.84 11.51
C PRO A 76 -23.33 1.50 13.01
N GLU A 77 -23.78 0.33 13.44
CA GLU A 77 -23.55 -0.19 14.80
C GLU A 77 -22.22 -0.95 14.93
N VAL A 78 -21.59 -1.33 13.80
CA VAL A 78 -20.35 -2.13 13.75
C VAL A 78 -19.16 -1.28 13.28
N MET A 79 -19.24 -0.70 12.08
CA MET A 79 -18.22 0.18 11.49
C MET A 79 -16.81 -0.46 11.45
N HIS A 80 -16.70 -1.75 11.14
CA HIS A 80 -15.44 -2.44 10.84
C HIS A 80 -15.71 -3.79 10.15
N PRO A 81 -14.73 -4.40 9.47
CA PRO A 81 -14.90 -5.73 8.88
C PRO A 81 -15.31 -6.80 9.91
N LEU A 82 -16.21 -7.70 9.52
CA LEU A 82 -16.60 -8.90 10.26
C LEU A 82 -16.01 -10.16 9.60
N LEU A 83 -14.69 -10.30 9.69
CA LEU A 83 -13.97 -11.43 9.11
C LEU A 83 -14.13 -12.69 9.97
N ARG A 84 -14.39 -13.83 9.31
CA ARG A 84 -14.45 -15.14 9.98
C ARG A 84 -13.07 -15.52 10.51
N GLN A 85 -13.00 -15.94 11.78
CA GLN A 85 -11.82 -16.62 12.33
C GLN A 85 -11.55 -17.93 11.58
N ARG A 86 -10.36 -18.07 11.02
CA ARG A 86 -9.90 -19.31 10.37
C ARG A 86 -9.15 -20.19 11.38
N ARG A 87 -9.20 -21.51 11.17
CA ARG A 87 -8.38 -22.47 11.92
C ARG A 87 -6.98 -22.54 11.31
N ASP A 88 -6.02 -23.05 12.07
CA ASP A 88 -4.61 -23.12 11.65
C ASP A 88 -4.37 -24.03 10.43
N GLU A 89 -5.29 -24.98 10.14
CA GLU A 89 -5.22 -25.83 8.94
C GLU A 89 -5.77 -25.15 7.67
N GLU A 90 -6.36 -23.96 7.80
CA GLU A 90 -6.86 -23.17 6.69
C GLU A 90 -5.86 -22.05 6.38
N PRO A 91 -5.63 -21.71 5.10
CA PRO A 91 -4.84 -20.54 4.74
C PRO A 91 -5.39 -19.29 5.44
N SER A 92 -4.52 -18.46 6.01
CA SER A 92 -4.90 -17.14 6.51
C SER A 92 -5.42 -16.25 5.39
N ILE A 93 -6.24 -15.24 5.73
CA ILE A 93 -6.86 -14.37 4.71
C ILE A 93 -5.79 -13.56 3.96
N MET A 94 -4.78 -13.06 4.67
CA MET A 94 -3.69 -12.31 4.08
C MET A 94 -2.79 -13.19 3.20
N ALA A 95 -2.56 -14.45 3.57
CA ALA A 95 -1.80 -15.38 2.73
C ALA A 95 -2.57 -15.77 1.45
N GLU A 96 -3.89 -16.01 1.54
CA GLU A 96 -4.72 -16.32 0.36
C GLU A 96 -4.66 -15.19 -0.70
N MET A 97 -4.80 -13.94 -0.25
CA MET A 97 -4.65 -12.76 -1.14
C MET A 97 -3.25 -12.65 -1.74
N ALA A 98 -2.21 -13.00 -0.96
CA ALA A 98 -0.82 -12.97 -1.41
C ALA A 98 -0.53 -14.07 -2.45
N VAL A 99 -1.06 -15.28 -2.26
CA VAL A 99 -0.91 -16.39 -3.20
C VAL A 99 -1.50 -16.03 -4.56
N ASP A 100 -2.71 -15.47 -4.62
CA ASP A 100 -3.33 -15.06 -5.90
C ASP A 100 -2.47 -14.06 -6.68
N SER A 101 -2.00 -12.99 -6.01
CA SER A 101 -1.18 -11.98 -6.68
C SER A 101 0.18 -12.54 -7.11
N CYS A 102 0.78 -13.44 -6.32
CA CYS A 102 2.01 -14.15 -6.67
C CYS A 102 1.82 -15.04 -7.90
N LEU A 103 0.76 -15.85 -7.95
CA LEU A 103 0.46 -16.71 -9.10
C LEU A 103 0.27 -15.89 -10.38
N LYS A 104 -0.36 -14.71 -10.30
CA LYS A 104 -0.47 -13.78 -11.42
C LYS A 104 0.88 -13.21 -11.86
N ALA A 105 1.76 -12.85 -10.91
CA ALA A 105 3.11 -12.38 -11.21
C ALA A 105 3.96 -13.48 -11.88
N LEU A 106 3.94 -14.70 -11.33
CA LEU A 106 4.62 -15.87 -11.90
C LEU A 106 4.12 -16.17 -13.31
N LYS A 107 2.79 -16.18 -13.52
CA LYS A 107 2.18 -16.36 -14.84
C LYS A 107 2.65 -15.29 -15.83
N LYS A 108 2.70 -14.00 -15.42
CA LYS A 108 3.19 -12.91 -16.27
C LYS A 108 4.66 -13.06 -16.65
N ALA A 109 5.48 -13.61 -15.75
CA ALA A 109 6.89 -13.89 -16.00
C ALA A 109 7.16 -15.20 -16.75
N GLY A 110 6.14 -16.07 -16.93
CA GLY A 110 6.33 -17.41 -17.47
C GLY A 110 7.12 -18.33 -16.53
N LYS A 111 6.95 -18.17 -15.22
CA LYS A 111 7.68 -18.88 -14.16
C LYS A 111 6.75 -19.72 -13.30
N THR A 112 7.35 -20.63 -12.55
CA THR A 112 6.70 -21.50 -11.58
C THR A 112 7.31 -21.32 -10.19
N ALA A 113 6.73 -21.94 -9.17
CA ALA A 113 7.28 -21.91 -7.82
C ALA A 113 8.70 -22.50 -7.73
N ALA A 114 9.06 -23.45 -8.60
CA ALA A 114 10.40 -24.07 -8.64
C ALA A 114 11.52 -23.10 -9.09
N ASP A 115 11.12 -21.98 -9.71
CA ASP A 115 12.05 -20.94 -10.17
C ASP A 115 12.36 -19.89 -9.09
N VAL A 116 11.63 -19.91 -7.97
CA VAL A 116 11.73 -18.93 -6.88
C VAL A 116 12.48 -19.54 -5.70
N ASP A 117 13.37 -18.76 -5.09
CA ASP A 117 14.13 -19.18 -3.90
C ASP A 117 13.74 -18.44 -2.62
N ALA A 118 12.97 -17.35 -2.74
CA ALA A 118 12.45 -16.64 -1.57
C ALA A 118 11.14 -15.89 -1.77
N VAL A 119 10.42 -15.69 -0.67
CA VAL A 119 9.22 -14.86 -0.58
C VAL A 119 9.42 -13.76 0.46
N ILE A 120 9.19 -12.51 0.08
CA ILE A 120 9.18 -11.36 0.99
C ILE A 120 7.75 -10.83 1.06
N VAL A 121 7.10 -10.97 2.22
CA VAL A 121 5.83 -10.26 2.49
C VAL A 121 6.18 -8.88 3.02
N ALA A 122 6.02 -7.87 2.17
CA ALA A 122 6.36 -6.49 2.45
C ALA A 122 5.08 -5.63 2.52
N ALA A 123 4.44 -5.57 3.68
CA ALA A 123 3.14 -4.91 3.88
C ALA A 123 3.18 -3.88 5.01
N SER A 124 2.08 -3.15 5.22
CA SER A 124 1.99 -2.17 6.30
C SER A 124 1.53 -2.73 7.64
N ASN A 125 0.92 -3.91 7.63
CA ASN A 125 0.59 -4.67 8.82
C ASN A 125 0.66 -6.17 8.51
N MET A 126 0.94 -7.00 9.52
CA MET A 126 0.97 -8.45 9.39
C MET A 126 -0.19 -9.05 10.19
N GLU A 127 -0.89 -10.03 9.62
CA GLU A 127 -2.03 -10.68 10.28
C GLU A 127 -1.61 -11.35 11.62
N ARG A 128 -0.36 -11.82 11.70
CA ARG A 128 0.24 -12.38 12.91
C ARG A 128 1.73 -12.08 13.00
N ALA A 129 2.31 -12.32 14.18
CA ALA A 129 3.75 -12.14 14.42
C ALA A 129 4.58 -13.36 13.98
N TYR A 130 4.12 -14.56 14.29
CA TYR A 130 4.74 -15.82 13.90
C TYR A 130 3.70 -16.96 13.88
N PRO A 131 3.90 -18.01 13.06
CA PRO A 131 4.90 -18.11 11.99
C PRO A 131 4.72 -16.99 10.96
N ALA A 132 5.80 -16.58 10.28
CA ALA A 132 5.77 -15.43 9.37
C ALA A 132 4.71 -15.61 8.26
N MET A 133 4.13 -14.51 7.79
CA MET A 133 3.21 -14.52 6.65
C MET A 133 3.91 -15.05 5.40
N ALA A 134 5.16 -14.64 5.18
CA ALA A 134 5.96 -15.07 4.04
C ALA A 134 6.22 -16.58 4.01
N ILE A 135 6.37 -17.23 5.18
CA ILE A 135 6.60 -18.68 5.26
C ILE A 135 5.31 -19.44 4.89
N GLU A 136 4.15 -18.96 5.31
CA GLU A 136 2.87 -19.56 4.89
C GLU A 136 2.64 -19.36 3.39
N VAL A 137 2.87 -18.16 2.86
CA VAL A 137 2.75 -17.90 1.40
C VAL A 137 3.73 -18.77 0.61
N GLN A 138 4.96 -18.93 1.10
CA GLN A 138 5.97 -19.80 0.51
C GLN A 138 5.47 -21.25 0.44
N ASP A 139 4.97 -21.79 1.54
CA ASP A 139 4.44 -23.16 1.64
C ASP A 139 3.26 -23.37 0.69
N LEU A 140 2.28 -22.46 0.70
CA LEU A 140 1.08 -22.52 -0.16
C LEU A 140 1.41 -22.47 -1.65
N LEU A 141 2.47 -21.76 -2.05
CA LEU A 141 2.94 -21.72 -3.44
C LEU A 141 3.78 -22.94 -3.81
N GLY A 142 4.33 -23.67 -2.85
CA GLY A 142 5.31 -24.73 -3.07
C GLY A 142 6.73 -24.21 -3.38
N VAL A 143 7.05 -22.98 -2.96
CA VAL A 143 8.38 -22.37 -3.16
C VAL A 143 9.37 -22.97 -2.16
N GLN A 144 10.51 -23.44 -2.64
CA GLN A 144 11.61 -23.91 -1.79
C GLN A 144 12.57 -22.75 -1.47
N GLY A 145 13.25 -22.81 -0.32
CA GLY A 145 14.16 -21.75 0.12
C GLY A 145 13.67 -21.07 1.39
N PHE A 146 13.61 -19.73 1.42
CA PHE A 146 13.30 -18.98 2.64
C PHE A 146 12.23 -17.90 2.45
N GLY A 147 11.60 -17.46 3.54
CA GLY A 147 10.67 -16.34 3.52
C GLY A 147 10.73 -15.51 4.79
N PHE A 148 10.49 -14.20 4.65
CA PHE A 148 10.42 -13.30 5.81
C PHE A 148 9.47 -12.12 5.59
N ASP A 149 9.00 -11.57 6.70
CA ASP A 149 8.10 -10.42 6.72
C ASP A 149 8.90 -9.12 6.88
N LEU A 150 8.53 -8.08 6.14
CA LEU A 150 9.14 -6.76 6.16
C LEU A 150 8.05 -5.69 6.32
N ASN A 151 8.20 -4.79 7.29
CA ASN A 151 7.24 -3.71 7.51
C ASN A 151 7.95 -2.35 7.62
N VAL A 152 7.71 -1.50 6.63
CA VAL A 152 8.03 -0.06 6.62
C VAL A 152 6.79 0.73 6.14
N ALA A 153 5.61 0.27 6.56
CA ALA A 153 4.31 0.83 6.21
C ALA A 153 4.14 1.12 4.70
N CYS A 154 3.87 2.38 4.35
CA CYS A 154 3.55 2.80 2.98
C CYS A 154 4.67 2.56 1.96
N SER A 155 5.91 2.36 2.41
CA SER A 155 7.07 2.13 1.54
C SER A 155 7.58 0.70 1.52
N SER A 156 6.88 -0.24 2.19
CA SER A 156 7.29 -1.65 2.26
C SER A 156 7.57 -2.26 0.89
N ALA A 157 6.76 -1.99 -0.14
CA ALA A 157 6.98 -2.53 -1.48
C ALA A 157 8.32 -2.14 -2.09
N THR A 158 8.66 -0.85 -2.08
CA THR A 158 9.94 -0.37 -2.63
C THR A 158 11.15 -0.79 -1.80
N PHE A 159 10.99 -0.90 -0.47
CA PHE A 159 12.04 -1.42 0.41
C PHE A 159 12.25 -2.93 0.19
N GLY A 160 11.15 -3.67 -0.01
CA GLY A 160 11.17 -5.09 -0.38
C GLY A 160 11.82 -5.31 -1.76
N ILE A 161 11.52 -4.44 -2.73
CA ILE A 161 12.16 -4.47 -4.05
C ILE A 161 13.67 -4.22 -3.92
N GLN A 162 14.10 -3.23 -3.12
CA GLN A 162 15.53 -2.99 -2.87
C GLN A 162 16.19 -4.23 -2.24
N ALA A 163 15.63 -4.77 -1.16
CA ALA A 163 16.18 -5.94 -0.48
C ALA A 163 16.29 -7.16 -1.43
N ALA A 164 15.24 -7.41 -2.23
CA ALA A 164 15.24 -8.47 -3.21
C ALA A 164 16.25 -8.24 -4.35
N ALA A 165 16.34 -7.02 -4.88
CA ALA A 165 17.31 -6.65 -5.89
C ALA A 165 18.75 -6.84 -5.39
N ASP A 166 19.03 -6.49 -4.13
CA ASP A 166 20.34 -6.68 -3.49
C ASP A 166 20.68 -8.16 -3.31
N MET A 167 19.73 -8.99 -2.85
CA MET A 167 19.91 -10.43 -2.72
C MET A 167 20.14 -11.12 -4.08
N VAL A 168 19.39 -10.72 -5.11
CA VAL A 168 19.57 -11.24 -6.48
C VAL A 168 20.90 -10.78 -7.08
N ARG A 169 21.31 -9.53 -6.84
CA ARG A 169 22.59 -8.98 -7.34
C ARG A 169 23.79 -9.66 -6.70
N THR A 170 23.70 -9.99 -5.41
CA THR A 170 24.76 -10.66 -4.63
C THR A 170 24.75 -12.19 -4.78
N GLY A 171 23.71 -12.76 -5.39
CA GLY A 171 23.61 -14.20 -5.65
C GLY A 171 23.03 -15.03 -4.51
N SER A 172 22.45 -14.39 -3.49
CA SER A 172 21.78 -15.09 -2.38
C SER A 172 20.49 -15.82 -2.82
N ALA A 173 19.88 -15.36 -3.92
CA ALA A 173 18.72 -15.98 -4.55
C ALA A 173 18.76 -15.75 -6.08
N ARG A 174 18.15 -16.66 -6.84
CA ARG A 174 17.96 -16.56 -8.29
C ARG A 174 16.75 -15.70 -8.63
N ALA A 175 15.64 -15.95 -7.94
CA ALA A 175 14.42 -15.16 -8.03
C ALA A 175 13.70 -15.07 -6.68
N ILE A 176 13.05 -13.93 -6.45
CA ILE A 176 12.37 -13.59 -5.21
C ILE A 176 11.00 -12.99 -5.56
N LEU A 177 9.95 -13.49 -4.93
CA LEU A 177 8.63 -12.85 -4.93
C LEU A 177 8.58 -11.79 -3.84
N VAL A 178 8.31 -10.54 -4.21
CA VAL A 178 7.97 -9.47 -3.27
C VAL A 178 6.46 -9.26 -3.35
N VAL A 179 5.75 -9.52 -2.25
CA VAL A 179 4.29 -9.47 -2.17
C VAL A 179 3.82 -8.49 -1.11
N ASN A 180 2.75 -7.75 -1.40
CA ASN A 180 2.25 -6.63 -0.60
C ASN A 180 0.73 -6.82 -0.35
N PRO A 181 0.33 -7.79 0.48
CA PRO A 181 -1.06 -7.96 0.86
C PRO A 181 -1.44 -6.91 1.91
N GLU A 182 -2.48 -6.13 1.63
CA GLU A 182 -2.91 -4.98 2.40
C GLU A 182 -4.40 -5.10 2.70
N ILE A 183 -4.73 -5.48 3.95
CA ILE A 183 -6.10 -5.49 4.49
C ILE A 183 -6.23 -4.28 5.41
N THR A 184 -6.22 -3.11 4.79
CA THR A 184 -6.15 -1.84 5.52
C THR A 184 -7.45 -1.52 6.22
N SER A 185 -8.57 -2.10 5.76
CA SER A 185 -9.87 -2.06 6.44
C SER A 185 -9.84 -2.59 7.88
N GLY A 186 -8.93 -3.53 8.18
CA GLY A 186 -8.79 -4.12 9.52
C GLY A 186 -8.09 -3.23 10.54
N HIS A 187 -7.40 -2.16 10.09
CA HIS A 187 -6.72 -1.22 10.98
C HIS A 187 -7.09 0.26 10.72
N LEU A 188 -8.16 0.48 9.97
CA LEU A 188 -8.73 1.81 9.72
C LEU A 188 -9.67 2.19 10.86
N GLU A 189 -9.65 3.46 11.25
CA GLU A 189 -10.73 4.02 12.05
C GLU A 189 -11.86 4.49 11.13
N TRP A 190 -12.90 3.68 11.02
CA TRP A 190 -14.09 3.97 10.23
C TRP A 190 -15.01 4.99 10.88
N THR A 191 -14.87 5.25 12.19
CA THR A 191 -15.72 6.21 12.92
C THR A 191 -15.10 7.60 13.05
N ASP A 192 -13.96 7.83 12.38
CA ASP A 192 -13.26 9.11 12.31
C ASP A 192 -13.41 9.74 10.92
N ARG A 193 -14.07 10.91 10.91
CA ARG A 193 -14.40 11.68 9.71
C ARG A 193 -13.18 11.99 8.84
N ASP A 194 -12.02 12.21 9.45
CA ASP A 194 -10.83 12.68 8.74
C ASP A 194 -10.06 11.54 8.06
N CYS A 195 -10.34 10.27 8.40
CA CYS A 195 -9.64 9.13 7.79
C CYS A 195 -10.49 7.97 7.27
N HIS A 196 -11.77 7.84 7.63
CA HIS A 196 -12.60 6.65 7.28
C HIS A 196 -12.66 6.32 5.78
N PHE A 197 -12.40 7.30 4.91
CA PHE A 197 -12.46 7.16 3.46
C PHE A 197 -11.11 6.83 2.80
N ILE A 198 -10.01 6.88 3.56
CA ILE A 198 -8.64 6.91 3.01
C ILE A 198 -8.25 5.57 2.41
N PHE A 199 -8.61 4.45 3.02
CA PHE A 199 -7.98 3.16 2.78
C PHE A 199 -8.87 2.17 2.00
N GLY A 200 -8.23 1.18 1.37
CA GLY A 200 -8.85 0.07 0.65
C GLY A 200 -7.96 -1.17 0.62
N ASP A 201 -8.57 -2.33 0.37
CA ASP A 201 -7.92 -3.64 0.47
C ASP A 201 -7.44 -4.14 -0.90
N VAL A 202 -6.27 -4.76 -0.93
CA VAL A 202 -5.65 -5.29 -2.15
C VAL A 202 -4.50 -6.27 -1.82
N SER A 203 -4.01 -6.99 -2.81
CA SER A 203 -2.67 -7.59 -2.74
C SER A 203 -1.96 -7.46 -4.09
N THR A 204 -0.69 -7.07 -4.06
CA THR A 204 0.16 -7.02 -5.26
C THR A 204 1.39 -7.89 -5.10
N ALA A 205 1.92 -8.41 -6.19
CA ALA A 205 3.21 -9.07 -6.20
C ALA A 205 4.06 -8.62 -7.39
N VAL A 206 5.37 -8.62 -7.22
CA VAL A 206 6.36 -8.53 -8.30
C VAL A 206 7.37 -9.66 -8.17
N LEU A 207 7.76 -10.24 -9.30
CA LEU A 207 8.86 -11.21 -9.36
C LEU A 207 10.14 -10.46 -9.71
N ILE A 208 11.14 -10.56 -8.84
CA ILE A 208 12.48 -10.03 -9.07
C ILE A 208 13.42 -11.20 -9.33
N GLU A 209 14.08 -11.21 -10.47
CA GLU A 209 14.99 -12.29 -10.85
C GLU A 209 16.24 -11.76 -11.56
N ARG A 210 17.23 -12.63 -11.77
CA ARG A 210 18.39 -12.25 -12.56
C ARG A 210 18.01 -12.07 -14.02
N LYS A 211 18.51 -10.99 -14.63
CA LYS A 211 18.36 -10.72 -16.07
C LYS A 211 18.73 -11.93 -16.95
N ALA A 212 19.75 -12.71 -16.56
CA ALA A 212 20.23 -13.87 -17.32
C ALA A 212 19.20 -15.02 -17.40
N ASP A 213 18.23 -15.07 -16.49
CA ASP A 213 17.23 -16.13 -16.42
C ASP A 213 15.89 -15.72 -17.08
N VAL A 214 15.83 -14.53 -17.70
CA VAL A 214 14.62 -13.97 -18.31
C VAL A 214 14.66 -14.08 -19.83
N THR A 215 13.57 -14.57 -20.41
CA THR A 215 13.40 -14.74 -21.87
C THR A 215 12.40 -13.75 -22.49
N GLY A 216 11.58 -13.08 -21.67
CA GLY A 216 10.53 -12.16 -22.11
C GLY A 216 10.80 -10.69 -21.80
N ALA A 217 9.83 -9.84 -22.14
CA ALA A 217 9.90 -8.40 -21.88
C ALA A 217 9.91 -8.13 -20.36
N HIS A 218 10.85 -7.32 -19.89
CA HIS A 218 11.07 -7.09 -18.46
C HIS A 218 11.44 -5.64 -18.17
N PHE A 219 11.53 -5.29 -16.88
CA PHE A 219 12.06 -4.01 -16.44
C PHE A 219 13.36 -4.25 -15.70
N GLU A 220 14.47 -3.77 -16.24
CA GLU A 220 15.72 -3.72 -15.51
C GLU A 220 15.58 -2.76 -14.32
N ILE A 221 15.95 -3.22 -13.12
CA ILE A 221 16.07 -2.35 -11.95
C ILE A 221 17.41 -1.64 -12.10
N VAL A 222 17.38 -0.39 -12.55
CA VAL A 222 18.58 0.43 -12.74
C VAL A 222 19.18 0.77 -11.38
N SER A 223 18.35 1.36 -10.50
CA SER A 223 18.77 1.80 -9.18
C SER A 223 17.59 1.84 -8.21
N THR A 224 17.91 1.72 -6.92
CA THR A 224 16.94 1.73 -5.81
C THR A 224 17.45 2.63 -4.70
N ARG A 225 16.55 3.40 -4.10
CA ARG A 225 16.89 4.28 -2.98
C ARG A 225 15.80 4.28 -1.94
N CYS A 226 16.20 4.17 -0.67
CA CYS A 226 15.31 4.18 0.48
C CYS A 226 15.73 5.26 1.47
N LEU A 227 14.76 5.95 2.07
CA LEU A 227 14.97 6.96 3.10
C LEU A 227 13.87 6.86 4.16
N THR A 228 14.25 7.02 5.43
CA THR A 228 13.30 7.16 6.54
C THR A 228 13.62 8.40 7.38
N LYS A 229 12.58 9.00 7.96
CA LYS A 229 12.68 10.13 8.88
C LYS A 229 11.56 10.06 9.90
N PHE A 230 11.89 9.77 11.16
CA PHE A 230 10.90 9.56 12.21
C PHE A 230 9.83 10.67 12.28
N SER A 231 8.56 10.28 12.31
CA SER A 231 7.42 11.19 12.51
C SER A 231 6.25 10.47 13.17
N ASN A 232 5.59 11.16 14.12
CA ASN A 232 4.34 10.70 14.72
C ASN A 232 3.09 11.16 13.94
N ASN A 233 3.26 11.88 12.82
CA ASN A 233 2.14 12.43 12.07
C ASN A 233 1.28 11.35 11.37
N ILE A 234 1.75 10.11 11.27
CA ILE A 234 0.96 8.92 10.90
C ILE A 234 1.35 7.81 11.87
N ARG A 235 0.39 7.25 12.62
CA ARG A 235 0.69 6.27 13.66
C ARG A 235 -0.52 5.38 13.96
N ASN A 236 -0.23 4.14 14.36
CA ASN A 236 -1.15 3.22 15.02
C ASN A 236 -0.39 2.60 16.21
N ASN A 237 -0.98 2.61 17.42
CA ASN A 237 -0.35 2.09 18.64
C ASN A 237 -0.78 0.65 19.00
N ASN A 238 -1.58 -0.01 18.16
CA ASN A 238 -1.92 -1.41 18.38
C ASN A 238 -0.66 -2.29 18.28
N GLY A 239 -0.56 -3.28 19.17
CA GLY A 239 0.60 -4.15 19.25
C GLY A 239 0.62 -5.04 20.48
N PHE A 240 1.50 -6.04 20.49
CA PHE A 240 1.48 -7.13 21.48
C PHE A 240 1.69 -6.68 22.94
N LEU A 241 2.40 -5.56 23.16
CA LEU A 241 2.62 -5.02 24.51
C LEU A 241 1.36 -4.39 25.13
N ARG A 242 0.29 -4.23 24.35
CA ARG A 242 -0.99 -3.68 24.81
C ARG A 242 -1.49 -4.44 26.04
N ARG A 243 -1.54 -5.77 26.00
CA ARG A 243 -2.03 -6.59 27.14
C ARG A 243 -1.21 -6.43 28.43
N SER A 244 0.02 -5.91 28.34
CA SER A 244 0.95 -5.76 29.46
C SER A 244 0.96 -4.35 30.06
N ARG A 245 0.06 -3.46 29.61
CA ARG A 245 -0.09 -2.10 30.15
C ARG A 245 -1.36 -2.01 31.01
N PRO A 246 -1.38 -1.23 32.10
CA PRO A 246 -2.52 -1.15 33.03
C PRO A 246 -3.87 -0.95 32.33
N ASP A 247 -3.95 -0.02 31.38
CA ASP A 247 -5.18 0.27 30.61
C ASP A 247 -5.08 -0.17 29.15
N GLY A 248 -4.17 -1.09 28.84
CA GLY A 248 -3.83 -1.38 27.47
C GLY A 248 -4.99 -1.99 26.70
N THR A 249 -5.77 -2.88 27.29
CA THR A 249 -6.93 -3.53 26.62
C THR A 249 -8.18 -2.67 26.57
N ALA A 250 -8.18 -1.48 27.18
CA ALA A 250 -9.29 -0.53 27.02
C ALA A 250 -9.43 -0.09 25.55
N PRO A 251 -10.65 0.20 25.07
CA PRO A 251 -10.85 0.83 23.77
C PRO A 251 -10.20 2.21 23.74
N ARG A 252 -9.36 2.47 22.74
CA ARG A 252 -8.68 3.74 22.56
C ARG A 252 -8.56 4.06 21.07
N ARG A 253 -8.84 5.31 20.70
CA ARG A 253 -8.78 5.80 19.31
C ARG A 253 -7.40 5.56 18.66
N ASP A 254 -6.33 5.65 19.43
CA ASP A 254 -4.96 5.51 18.92
C ASP A 254 -4.53 4.05 18.66
N MET A 255 -5.41 3.08 18.86
CA MET A 255 -5.23 1.67 18.44
C MET A 255 -5.60 1.44 16.97
N GLN A 256 -6.09 2.47 16.28
CA GLN A 256 -6.37 2.44 14.85
C GLN A 256 -5.53 3.50 14.14
N PHE A 257 -5.57 3.50 12.81
CA PHE A 257 -4.88 4.50 11.99
C PHE A 257 -5.21 5.93 12.46
N MET A 258 -4.17 6.70 12.75
CA MET A 258 -4.25 8.14 13.02
C MET A 258 -3.32 8.90 12.09
N GLN A 259 -3.78 10.06 11.63
CA GLN A 259 -2.98 10.92 10.77
C GLN A 259 -3.26 12.40 11.01
N ASN A 260 -2.21 13.21 11.01
CA ASN A 260 -2.30 14.65 10.81
C ASN A 260 -2.04 14.99 9.33
N GLY A 261 -3.10 14.94 8.51
CA GLY A 261 -2.97 15.03 7.05
C GLY A 261 -2.33 16.33 6.57
N ARG A 262 -2.60 17.45 7.25
CA ARG A 262 -2.02 18.76 6.91
C ARG A 262 -0.51 18.80 7.13
N LYS A 263 -0.02 18.24 8.24
CA LYS A 263 1.43 18.14 8.50
C LYS A 263 2.10 17.18 7.52
N VAL A 264 1.49 16.02 7.26
CA VAL A 264 1.96 15.06 6.25
C VAL A 264 2.14 15.72 4.88
N PHE A 265 1.12 16.45 4.40
CA PHE A 265 1.21 17.16 3.13
C PHE A 265 2.40 18.13 3.09
N LYS A 266 2.56 18.95 4.14
CA LYS A 266 3.63 19.97 4.20
C LYS A 266 5.04 19.39 4.33
N GLU A 267 5.20 18.30 5.09
CA GLU A 267 6.51 17.74 5.43
C GLU A 267 6.98 16.69 4.41
N VAL A 268 6.07 15.85 3.90
CA VAL A 268 6.41 14.74 3.00
C VAL A 268 6.63 15.22 1.56
N LEU A 269 5.87 16.21 1.07
CA LEU A 269 6.01 16.70 -0.30
C LEU A 269 7.44 17.13 -0.68
N PRO A 270 8.10 18.06 0.03
CA PRO A 270 9.46 18.46 -0.32
C PRO A 270 10.45 17.31 -0.18
N LEU A 271 10.24 16.44 0.81
CA LEU A 271 11.10 15.28 1.06
C LEU A 271 11.05 14.28 -0.11
N VAL A 272 9.86 14.00 -0.64
CA VAL A 272 9.68 13.12 -1.81
C VAL A 272 10.25 13.74 -3.08
N VAL A 273 9.96 15.01 -3.36
CA VAL A 273 10.46 15.69 -4.57
C VAL A 273 11.99 15.70 -4.57
N ASN A 274 12.62 16.07 -3.46
CA ASN A 274 14.09 16.09 -3.35
C ASN A 274 14.68 14.68 -3.46
N HIS A 275 14.03 13.67 -2.86
CA HIS A 275 14.45 12.28 -2.96
C HIS A 275 14.42 11.78 -4.42
N MET A 276 13.33 12.04 -5.14
CA MET A 276 13.18 11.64 -6.53
C MET A 276 14.19 12.35 -7.43
N LEU A 277 14.30 13.67 -7.35
CA LEU A 277 15.23 14.45 -8.17
C LEU A 277 16.68 14.06 -7.89
N GLY A 278 17.07 13.92 -6.62
CA GLY A 278 18.43 13.47 -6.28
C GLY A 278 18.74 12.04 -6.74
N HIS A 279 17.75 11.15 -6.74
CA HIS A 279 17.94 9.80 -7.26
C HIS A 279 18.07 9.77 -8.79
N LEU A 280 17.34 10.63 -9.50
CA LEU A 280 17.50 10.77 -10.95
C LEU A 280 18.85 11.38 -11.32
N ASP A 281 19.30 12.40 -10.57
CA ASP A 281 20.58 13.08 -10.76
C ASP A 281 21.78 12.14 -10.57
N ASP A 282 21.77 11.33 -9.51
CA ASP A 282 22.84 10.35 -9.24
C ASP A 282 22.96 9.24 -10.30
N GLU A 283 21.92 9.06 -11.13
CA GLU A 283 21.90 8.08 -12.24
C GLU A 283 21.98 8.76 -13.62
N ASP A 284 22.32 10.07 -13.67
CA ASP A 284 22.42 10.89 -14.88
C ASP A 284 21.13 10.89 -15.74
N ILE A 285 19.96 10.79 -15.11
CA ILE A 285 18.65 10.79 -15.79
C ILE A 285 17.99 12.15 -15.59
N THR A 286 17.77 12.89 -16.69
CA THR A 286 16.97 14.11 -16.60
C THR A 286 15.48 13.78 -16.46
N PRO A 287 14.68 14.56 -15.71
CA PRO A 287 13.25 14.28 -15.52
C PRO A 287 12.45 14.19 -16.83
N GLU A 288 12.86 14.88 -17.89
CA GLU A 288 12.21 14.84 -19.21
C GLU A 288 12.31 13.46 -19.88
N ASN A 289 13.31 12.66 -19.49
CA ASN A 289 13.50 11.29 -20.00
C ASN A 289 12.64 10.26 -19.24
N LEU A 290 11.92 10.67 -18.19
CA LEU A 290 10.95 9.79 -17.54
C LEU A 290 9.69 9.67 -18.39
N ARG A 291 9.44 8.46 -18.88
CA ARG A 291 8.15 8.11 -19.50
C ARG A 291 7.02 8.11 -18.48
N ARG A 292 7.26 7.58 -17.28
CA ARG A 292 6.21 7.42 -16.27
C ARG A 292 6.73 7.46 -14.84
N MET A 293 5.92 8.05 -13.97
CA MET A 293 6.05 7.95 -12.52
C MET A 293 4.86 7.17 -11.96
N TRP A 294 5.14 6.03 -11.35
CA TRP A 294 4.16 5.27 -10.55
C TRP A 294 4.30 5.68 -9.09
N LEU A 295 3.68 6.83 -8.77
CA LEU A 295 3.70 7.39 -7.43
C LEU A 295 2.82 6.60 -6.46
N HIS A 296 3.02 6.81 -5.17
CA HIS A 296 2.12 6.35 -4.10
C HIS A 296 0.67 6.80 -4.37
N GLN A 297 -0.31 5.99 -3.98
CA GLN A 297 -1.69 6.15 -4.41
C GLN A 297 -2.61 6.48 -3.24
N ALA A 298 -2.34 7.58 -2.53
CA ALA A 298 -3.14 7.99 -1.36
C ALA A 298 -3.93 9.29 -1.59
N ASN A 299 -3.34 10.24 -2.31
CA ASN A 299 -3.94 11.56 -2.49
C ASN A 299 -3.57 12.14 -3.86
N LYS A 300 -4.60 12.41 -4.68
CA LYS A 300 -4.41 12.91 -6.04
C LYS A 300 -3.72 14.28 -6.06
N ALA A 301 -4.08 15.19 -5.15
CA ALA A 301 -3.49 16.52 -5.10
C ALA A 301 -1.99 16.48 -4.73
N MET A 302 -1.58 15.55 -3.86
CA MET A 302 -0.16 15.31 -3.58
C MET A 302 0.56 14.80 -4.84
N ASN A 303 -0.01 13.81 -5.53
CA ASN A 303 0.58 13.26 -6.75
C ASN A 303 0.71 14.33 -7.84
N ASP A 304 -0.35 15.11 -8.10
CA ASP A 304 -0.34 16.21 -9.07
C ASP A 304 0.75 17.25 -8.75
N PHE A 305 0.98 17.55 -7.46
CA PHE A 305 2.04 18.47 -7.04
C PHE A 305 3.43 17.88 -7.26
N ILE A 306 3.64 16.63 -6.84
CA ILE A 306 4.93 15.93 -7.00
C ILE A 306 5.28 15.83 -8.47
N GLY A 307 4.38 15.33 -9.31
CA GLY A 307 4.65 15.17 -10.74
C GLY A 307 4.92 16.50 -11.44
N LYS A 308 4.20 17.57 -11.07
CA LYS A 308 4.48 18.92 -11.59
C LYS A 308 5.87 19.42 -11.20
N LYS A 309 6.30 19.15 -9.96
CA LYS A 309 7.61 19.58 -9.45
C LYS A 309 8.75 18.78 -10.06
N VAL A 310 8.59 17.46 -10.19
CA VAL A 310 9.61 16.58 -10.75
C VAL A 310 9.79 16.84 -12.25
N LEU A 311 8.71 16.90 -13.04
CA LEU A 311 8.81 17.12 -14.50
C LEU A 311 8.97 18.59 -14.90
N GLY A 312 8.90 19.53 -13.97
CA GLY A 312 8.90 20.97 -14.26
C GLY A 312 7.64 21.48 -15.00
N ARG A 313 6.70 20.60 -15.36
CA ARG A 313 5.44 20.88 -16.07
C ARG A 313 4.32 19.97 -15.57
N LYS A 314 3.06 20.30 -15.91
CA LYS A 314 1.94 19.39 -15.63
C LYS A 314 2.13 18.07 -16.41
N PRO A 315 2.19 16.91 -15.74
CA PRO A 315 2.26 15.62 -16.43
C PRO A 315 0.97 15.34 -17.21
N ALA A 316 1.09 14.68 -18.35
CA ALA A 316 -0.04 14.04 -19.02
C ALA A 316 -0.58 12.90 -18.14
N ALA A 317 -1.85 12.54 -18.33
CA ALA A 317 -2.49 11.48 -17.54
C ALA A 317 -1.75 10.12 -17.62
N SER A 318 -1.10 9.85 -18.76
CA SER A 318 -0.29 8.66 -18.98
C SER A 318 1.11 8.72 -18.35
N GLU A 319 1.64 9.90 -18.02
CA GLU A 319 2.96 10.06 -17.38
C GLU A 319 2.88 9.89 -15.85
N GLN A 320 1.71 10.12 -15.27
CA GLN A 320 1.46 9.98 -13.83
C GLN A 320 0.05 9.39 -13.61
N PRO A 321 -0.15 8.08 -13.87
CA PRO A 321 -1.45 7.45 -13.69
C PRO A 321 -1.88 7.46 -12.22
N ASN A 322 -3.19 7.57 -12.01
CA ASN A 322 -3.79 7.44 -10.69
C ASN A 322 -4.80 6.27 -10.71
N ILE A 323 -4.76 5.44 -9.66
CA ILE A 323 -5.70 4.34 -9.41
C ILE A 323 -6.48 4.53 -8.11
N LEU A 324 -6.08 5.50 -7.28
CA LEU A 324 -6.69 5.77 -5.97
C LEU A 324 -8.18 6.12 -6.06
N GLN A 325 -8.67 6.60 -7.20
CA GLN A 325 -10.10 6.81 -7.39
C GLN A 325 -10.91 5.51 -7.25
N ASP A 326 -10.30 4.37 -7.60
CA ASP A 326 -10.93 3.05 -7.60
C ASP A 326 -10.51 2.19 -6.40
N TYR A 327 -9.29 2.36 -5.91
CA TYR A 327 -8.71 1.52 -4.85
C TYR A 327 -8.61 2.21 -3.49
N ALA A 328 -8.88 3.53 -3.42
CA ALA A 328 -8.43 4.36 -2.31
C ALA A 328 -6.92 4.22 -2.07
N ASN A 329 -6.44 4.53 -0.86
CA ASN A 329 -5.09 4.26 -0.43
C ASN A 329 -4.92 2.77 -0.09
N THR A 330 -4.00 2.12 -0.76
CA THR A 330 -3.65 0.70 -0.54
C THR A 330 -2.27 0.55 0.10
N SER A 331 -1.82 1.60 0.82
CA SER A 331 -0.55 1.62 1.55
C SER A 331 0.62 1.19 0.66
N SER A 332 1.33 0.10 0.99
CA SER A 332 2.53 -0.31 0.24
C SER A 332 2.24 -0.73 -1.21
N ALA A 333 1.04 -1.24 -1.49
CA ALA A 333 0.69 -1.82 -2.78
C ALA A 333 0.36 -0.79 -3.87
N GLY A 334 -0.02 0.44 -3.50
CA GLY A 334 -0.61 1.42 -4.42
C GLY A 334 0.25 1.73 -5.65
N SER A 335 1.54 1.99 -5.46
CA SER A 335 2.46 2.24 -6.58
C SER A 335 2.68 0.99 -7.45
N ILE A 336 2.55 -0.21 -6.88
CA ILE A 336 2.66 -1.48 -7.61
C ILE A 336 1.40 -1.79 -8.43
N ILE A 337 0.21 -1.41 -7.95
CA ILE A 337 -1.03 -1.46 -8.76
C ILE A 337 -0.86 -0.56 -9.99
N ALA A 338 -0.40 0.67 -9.78
CA ALA A 338 -0.17 1.62 -10.86
C ALA A 338 0.87 1.09 -11.86
N PHE A 339 1.99 0.54 -11.37
CA PHE A 339 2.98 -0.14 -12.21
C PHE A 339 2.36 -1.29 -13.01
N SER A 340 1.64 -2.20 -12.36
CA SER A 340 1.09 -3.39 -13.01
C SER A 340 0.03 -3.08 -14.07
N LYS A 341 -0.77 -2.02 -13.88
CA LYS A 341 -1.85 -1.64 -14.81
C LYS A 341 -1.39 -0.72 -15.94
N PHE A 342 -0.34 0.07 -15.70
CA PHE A 342 0.13 1.09 -16.63
C PHE A 342 1.60 0.85 -16.94
N SER A 343 1.91 -0.28 -17.57
CA SER A 343 3.27 -0.60 -18.07
C SER A 343 3.30 -1.28 -19.43
N ASP A 344 2.17 -1.76 -19.95
CA ASP A 344 2.14 -2.57 -21.18
C ASP A 344 2.47 -1.76 -22.44
N ASP A 345 2.37 -0.43 -22.39
CA ASP A 345 2.69 0.50 -23.47
C ASP A 345 4.16 0.99 -23.47
N PHE A 346 4.98 0.55 -22.53
CA PHE A 346 6.42 0.86 -22.50
C PHE A 346 7.16 0.17 -23.65
N LYS A 347 8.07 0.90 -24.29
CA LYS A 347 8.99 0.41 -25.33
C LYS A 347 10.38 0.18 -24.73
N ALA A 348 11.18 -0.68 -25.35
CA ALA A 348 12.56 -0.89 -24.94
C ALA A 348 13.33 0.45 -24.87
N GLY A 349 14.06 0.65 -23.77
CA GLY A 349 14.78 1.89 -23.47
C GLY A 349 13.96 2.93 -22.68
N ASP A 350 12.62 2.84 -22.67
CA ASP A 350 11.80 3.76 -21.88
C ASP A 350 12.12 3.61 -20.38
N ILE A 351 12.21 4.75 -19.68
CA ILE A 351 12.54 4.83 -18.25
C ILE A 351 11.28 5.18 -17.46
N GLY A 352 11.05 4.50 -16.35
CA GLY A 352 10.02 4.84 -15.39
C GLY A 352 10.54 4.80 -13.95
N MET A 353 9.81 5.44 -13.04
CA MET A 353 10.14 5.42 -11.62
C MET A 353 8.93 4.99 -10.79
N ILE A 354 9.09 3.94 -10.00
CA ILE A 354 8.17 3.63 -8.90
C ILE A 354 8.60 4.46 -7.71
N CYS A 355 7.70 5.20 -7.08
CA CYS A 355 8.01 5.94 -5.85
C CYS A 355 6.89 5.79 -4.83
N SER A 356 7.22 5.23 -3.67
CA SER A 356 6.33 5.10 -2.53
C SER A 356 6.71 6.12 -1.45
N PHE A 357 5.74 6.56 -0.66
CA PHE A 357 5.98 7.46 0.46
C PHE A 357 4.83 7.45 1.45
N GLY A 358 5.10 7.66 2.74
CA GLY A 358 4.04 7.77 3.75
C GLY A 358 4.56 7.58 5.16
N ALA A 359 3.90 6.72 5.95
CA ALA A 359 4.16 6.54 7.38
C ALA A 359 5.61 6.11 7.68
N GLY A 360 6.15 6.61 8.79
CA GLY A 360 7.54 6.42 9.21
C GLY A 360 8.20 7.72 9.68
N TYR A 361 8.27 8.79 8.90
CA TYR A 361 8.08 8.85 7.45
C TYR A 361 9.04 7.92 6.71
N SER A 362 8.57 7.40 5.59
CA SER A 362 9.36 6.58 4.67
C SER A 362 9.15 7.07 3.24
N VAL A 363 10.21 6.98 2.43
CA VAL A 363 10.19 7.19 0.98
C VAL A 363 11.10 6.16 0.35
N GLY A 364 10.62 5.49 -0.68
CA GLY A 364 11.45 4.60 -1.48
C GLY A 364 11.17 4.78 -2.96
N SER A 365 12.23 4.76 -3.77
CA SER A 365 12.11 4.90 -5.22
C SER A 365 12.95 3.86 -5.96
N VAL A 366 12.42 3.42 -7.10
CA VAL A 366 12.99 2.37 -7.96
C VAL A 366 12.97 2.89 -9.39
N ILE A 367 14.16 3.07 -9.98
CA ILE A 367 14.30 3.46 -11.38
C ILE A 367 14.32 2.19 -12.22
N LEU A 368 13.44 2.14 -13.21
CA LEU A 368 13.23 1.01 -14.09
C LEU A 368 13.50 1.39 -15.54
N ARG A 369 14.16 0.51 -16.28
CA ARG A 369 14.31 0.63 -17.73
C ARG A 369 13.64 -0.56 -18.41
N LYS A 370 12.77 -0.31 -19.38
CA LYS A 370 12.14 -1.39 -20.15
C LYS A 370 13.18 -2.06 -21.05
N CYS A 371 13.21 -3.39 -21.05
CA CYS A 371 14.05 -4.21 -21.91
C CYS A 371 13.21 -5.17 -22.74
#